data_AF-A0A914QXI9-F1
#
_entry.id   AF-A0A914QXI9-F1
#
_cell.length_a   1.000
_cell.length_b   1.000
_cell.length_c   1.000
_cell.angle_alpha   90.00
_cell.angle_beta   90.00
_cell.angle_gamma   90.00
#
_symmetry.space_group_name_H-M   'P 1'
#
loop_
_entity.id
_entity.type
_entity.pdbx_description
1 polymer ?
#
loop_
_entity_poly.entity_id
_entity_poly.type
_entity_poly.pdbx_seq_one_letter_code
_entity_poly.pdbx_strand_id
1 'polypeptide(L)'
;MQGTTLDGKHRISVDFAKISREKARKRQHSSSSPDDSKRRKGGPRTPSQSDDSRASSPVSRPRSANESVNNGKSDVKKIETVEQLKDQYAATWKGPISLKKSDYVINLHRVAGKESILQDFLRDEDGRVLKLNINQRLPLDDSLFDKITTMDMNELAVCIGAEHDRSLGGLISYLREKSAAGVITMDSVVTYIMGHSSMTSRLIQHFASNVDVLRPDTKCVLVVVKKV
;
A
#
# COMPACT_ATOMS: atom_id res chain seq x y z
N MET A 1 69.49 6.38 -16.59
CA MET A 1 69.16 7.26 -17.74
C MET A 1 68.46 6.35 -18.74
N GLN A 2 67.22 6.52 -19.19
CA GLN A 2 66.36 7.68 -19.32
C GLN A 2 64.90 7.23 -19.14
N GLY A 3 64.09 8.07 -18.50
CA GLY A 3 62.64 8.05 -18.63
C GLY A 3 62.21 9.07 -19.66
N THR A 4 61.07 8.81 -20.31
CA THR A 4 60.25 9.78 -21.05
C THR A 4 58.80 9.29 -20.90
N THR A 5 58.03 9.82 -19.94
CA THR A 5 57.13 10.97 -20.08
C THR A 5 56.18 10.86 -21.28
N LEU A 6 54.95 10.40 -21.01
CA LEU A 6 53.78 10.68 -21.85
C LEU A 6 52.89 11.65 -21.05
N ASP A 7 53.16 12.95 -21.19
CA ASP A 7 52.24 14.02 -20.81
C ASP A 7 51.26 14.21 -21.98
N GLY A 8 50.01 13.81 -21.76
CA GLY A 8 48.95 13.82 -22.77
C GLY A 8 47.62 14.19 -22.11
N LYS A 9 47.55 15.42 -21.57
CA LYS A 9 46.33 16.02 -21.02
C LYS A 9 45.29 16.23 -22.12
N HIS A 10 44.46 15.22 -22.37
CA HIS A 10 43.18 15.42 -23.06
C HIS A 10 42.17 16.01 -22.07
N ARG A 11 41.99 17.34 -22.12
CA ARG A 11 40.87 18.03 -21.48
C ARG A 11 39.66 17.93 -22.42
N ILE A 12 38.63 17.21 -21.98
CA ILE A 12 37.30 17.25 -22.59
C ILE A 12 36.61 18.53 -22.09
N SER A 13 36.47 19.53 -22.96
CA SER A 13 35.57 20.66 -22.70
C SER A 13 34.16 20.26 -23.14
N VAL A 14 33.24 20.18 -22.18
CA VAL A 14 31.81 20.02 -22.44
C VAL A 14 31.17 21.39 -22.29
N ASP A 15 30.72 21.98 -23.39
CA ASP A 15 30.01 23.25 -23.40
C ASP A 15 28.61 23.07 -22.76
N PHE A 16 28.49 23.49 -21.50
CA PHE A 16 27.21 23.68 -20.83
C PHE A 16 26.86 25.17 -20.84
N ALA A 17 26.16 25.65 -21.88
CA ALA A 17 25.42 26.90 -21.80
C ALA A 17 24.38 27.05 -22.91
N LYS A 18 23.11 26.82 -22.58
CA LYS A 18 22.08 27.89 -22.64
C LYS A 18 20.71 27.36 -22.18
N ILE A 19 20.39 27.68 -20.93
CA ILE A 19 19.02 27.90 -20.48
C ILE A 19 18.95 29.35 -20.02
N SER A 20 18.09 30.15 -20.66
CA SER A 20 17.50 31.39 -20.13
C SER A 20 16.22 31.63 -20.93
N ARG A 21 15.02 31.37 -20.41
CA ARG A 21 14.21 32.11 -19.43
C ARG A 21 13.66 33.43 -20.01
N GLU A 22 12.37 33.43 -20.35
CA GLU A 22 11.52 34.64 -20.51
C GLU A 22 10.05 34.18 -20.45
N LYS A 23 9.37 34.19 -19.29
CA LYS A 23 8.52 35.27 -18.74
C LYS A 23 7.44 35.84 -19.70
N ALA A 24 6.20 35.50 -19.33
CA ALA A 24 5.07 36.41 -19.08
C ALA A 24 4.72 37.48 -20.12
N ARG A 25 3.51 37.36 -20.68
CA ARG A 25 2.52 38.38 -21.13
C ARG A 25 1.54 37.62 -22.06
N LYS A 26 0.21 37.78 -22.07
CA LYS A 26 -0.66 38.89 -21.70
C LYS A 26 -2.12 38.40 -21.84
N ARG A 27 -2.99 38.82 -20.91
CA ARG A 27 -4.32 39.46 -21.10
C ARG A 27 -5.44 38.68 -21.82
N GLN A 28 -6.54 38.39 -21.12
CA GLN A 28 -7.77 39.21 -20.92
C GLN A 28 -8.84 38.96 -21.99
N HIS A 29 -9.97 38.41 -21.53
CA HIS A 29 -11.35 38.78 -21.88
C HIS A 29 -12.23 38.05 -20.83
N SER A 30 -12.81 38.72 -19.83
CA SER A 30 -14.16 39.34 -19.83
C SER A 30 -15.20 38.46 -20.55
N SER A 31 -16.38 38.14 -20.02
CA SER A 31 -17.25 38.87 -19.10
C SER A 31 -18.42 37.98 -18.63
N SER A 32 -18.91 38.25 -17.42
CA SER A 32 -20.33 38.33 -17.01
C SER A 32 -21.33 37.23 -17.41
N SER A 33 -21.95 36.61 -16.39
CA SER A 33 -23.42 36.46 -16.30
C SER A 33 -23.85 35.95 -14.92
N PRO A 34 -25.11 36.19 -14.52
CA PRO A 34 -25.39 36.84 -13.24
C PRO A 34 -26.00 35.92 -12.16
N ASP A 35 -25.92 36.47 -10.96
CA ASP A 35 -26.70 36.18 -9.77
C ASP A 35 -28.21 36.26 -10.07
N ASP A 36 -28.96 35.17 -9.86
CA ASP A 36 -30.39 35.27 -9.57
C ASP A 36 -30.84 34.15 -8.62
N SER A 37 -31.47 34.65 -7.57
CA SER A 37 -32.22 34.07 -6.47
C SER A 37 -33.05 32.80 -6.74
N LYS A 38 -33.20 31.95 -5.69
CA LYS A 38 -34.51 31.65 -5.05
C LYS A 38 -34.45 30.58 -3.95
N ARG A 39 -34.81 31.03 -2.74
CA ARG A 39 -35.77 30.41 -1.80
C ARG A 39 -35.56 28.94 -1.40
N ARG A 40 -34.92 28.74 -0.24
CA ARG A 40 -35.22 27.60 0.64
C ARG A 40 -36.05 28.09 1.82
N LYS A 41 -37.36 27.82 1.77
CA LYS A 41 -38.32 27.99 2.87
C LYS A 41 -38.88 26.61 3.18
N GLY A 42 -38.40 26.00 4.25
CA GLY A 42 -38.83 24.68 4.72
C GLY A 42 -38.55 24.59 6.21
N GLY A 43 -39.50 25.07 7.00
CA GLY A 43 -39.41 25.08 8.46
C GLY A 43 -39.60 23.69 9.09
N PRO A 44 -39.31 23.56 10.39
CA PRO A 44 -39.45 22.33 11.14
C PRO A 44 -40.91 22.10 11.54
N ARG A 45 -41.39 20.87 11.42
CA ARG A 45 -42.65 20.42 12.04
C ARG A 45 -42.42 19.09 12.75
N THR A 46 -42.27 19.17 14.07
CA THR A 46 -42.73 18.16 15.03
C THR A 46 -44.24 18.38 15.29
N PRO A 47 -45.02 17.31 15.52
CA PRO A 47 -45.46 16.95 16.88
C PRO A 47 -45.44 15.42 17.13
N SER A 48 -44.91 14.94 18.25
CA SER A 48 -45.59 14.66 19.54
C SER A 48 -46.77 13.68 19.51
N GLN A 49 -46.52 12.55 20.18
CA GLN A 49 -47.37 11.81 21.11
C GLN A 49 -48.67 11.17 20.64
N SER A 50 -48.71 9.85 20.75
CA SER A 50 -49.80 9.14 21.43
C SER A 50 -49.32 7.75 21.87
N ASP A 51 -49.17 7.60 23.18
CA ASP A 51 -49.31 6.35 23.93
C ASP A 51 -50.63 5.66 23.56
N ASP A 52 -50.60 4.34 23.35
CA ASP A 52 -51.75 3.53 23.72
C ASP A 52 -51.30 2.16 24.19
N SER A 53 -51.64 1.90 25.46
CA SER A 53 -51.33 0.69 26.21
C SER A 53 -52.54 -0.22 26.14
N ARG A 54 -52.45 -1.37 25.47
CA ARG A 54 -53.40 -2.46 25.67
C ARG A 54 -52.73 -3.82 25.79
N ALA A 55 -52.79 -4.33 27.01
CA ALA A 55 -52.52 -5.69 27.41
C ALA A 55 -53.48 -6.69 26.75
N SER A 56 -52.98 -7.89 26.46
CA SER A 56 -53.63 -9.19 26.77
C SER A 56 -52.70 -10.36 26.43
N SER A 57 -52.48 -11.22 27.41
CA SER A 57 -51.70 -12.48 27.41
C SER A 57 -52.41 -13.61 26.62
N PRO A 58 -52.09 -14.91 26.83
CA PRO A 58 -50.87 -15.68 26.55
C PRO A 58 -51.14 -16.88 25.61
N VAL A 59 -50.18 -17.35 24.82
CA VAL A 59 -50.27 -18.68 24.19
C VAL A 59 -48.94 -19.41 24.24
N SER A 60 -48.94 -20.49 25.03
CA SER A 60 -47.91 -21.51 25.14
C SER A 60 -47.63 -22.19 23.78
N ARG A 61 -46.35 -22.40 23.46
CA ARG A 61 -45.90 -23.52 22.62
C ARG A 61 -44.65 -24.14 23.22
N PRO A 62 -44.63 -25.45 23.49
CA PRO A 62 -43.43 -26.18 23.83
C PRO A 62 -42.74 -26.63 22.53
N ARG A 63 -41.40 -26.65 22.49
CA ARG A 63 -40.65 -27.55 21.59
C ARG A 63 -39.18 -27.63 21.99
N SER A 64 -38.88 -28.83 22.48
CA SER A 64 -37.71 -29.67 22.24
C SER A 64 -36.31 -29.07 22.17
N ALA A 65 -35.47 -29.73 22.97
CA ALA A 65 -34.04 -29.90 22.88
C ALA A 65 -33.50 -30.22 21.47
N ASN A 66 -32.17 -30.22 21.39
CA ASN A 66 -31.26 -30.19 20.23
C ASN A 66 -31.13 -28.77 19.65
N GLU A 67 -29.96 -28.16 19.53
CA GLU A 67 -28.69 -28.76 19.10
C GLU A 67 -27.51 -27.84 19.43
N SER A 68 -26.39 -28.49 19.69
CA SER A 68 -25.03 -28.03 19.33
C SER A 68 -24.44 -26.89 20.15
N VAL A 69 -23.75 -27.31 21.23
CA VAL A 69 -22.51 -26.68 21.68
C VAL A 69 -21.56 -26.64 20.49
N ASN A 70 -21.60 -25.56 19.73
CA ASN A 70 -20.72 -25.35 18.60
C ASN A 70 -19.33 -25.03 19.17
N ASN A 71 -18.52 -26.08 19.23
CA ASN A 71 -17.14 -26.06 19.69
C ASN A 71 -16.39 -24.98 18.88
N GLY A 72 -16.07 -23.87 19.55
CA GLY A 72 -15.57 -22.63 18.94
C GLY A 72 -14.18 -22.75 18.34
N LYS A 73 -14.08 -23.38 17.16
CA LYS A 73 -13.08 -23.00 16.17
C LYS A 73 -13.74 -21.94 15.31
N SER A 74 -13.46 -20.68 15.61
CA SER A 74 -13.72 -19.60 14.66
C SER A 74 -13.00 -19.96 13.37
N ASP A 75 -13.73 -20.43 12.35
CA ASP A 75 -13.21 -20.56 11.00
C ASP A 75 -12.75 -19.17 10.56
N VAL A 76 -11.44 -18.91 10.67
CA VAL A 76 -10.86 -17.67 10.22
C VAL A 76 -11.07 -17.66 8.71
N LYS A 77 -12.01 -16.82 8.25
CA LYS A 77 -12.36 -16.70 6.84
C LYS A 77 -11.09 -16.46 6.03
N LYS A 78 -10.82 -17.37 5.09
CA LYS A 78 -9.70 -17.26 4.16
C LYS A 78 -9.95 -16.12 3.19
N ILE A 79 -8.92 -15.33 2.93
CA ILE A 79 -8.95 -14.12 2.11
C ILE A 79 -8.21 -14.43 0.82
N GLU A 80 -8.93 -14.58 -0.26
CA GLU A 80 -8.38 -15.07 -1.54
C GLU A 80 -8.37 -13.97 -2.60
N THR A 81 -9.16 -12.91 -2.43
CA THR A 81 -9.22 -11.79 -3.39
C THR A 81 -8.74 -10.48 -2.79
N VAL A 82 -8.34 -9.55 -3.67
CA VAL A 82 -7.89 -8.20 -3.27
C VAL A 82 -9.05 -7.40 -2.67
N GLU A 83 -10.28 -7.64 -3.12
CA GLU A 83 -11.50 -7.02 -2.59
C GLU A 83 -11.73 -7.47 -1.14
N GLN A 84 -11.67 -8.78 -0.88
CA GLN A 84 -11.78 -9.32 0.48
C GLN A 84 -10.67 -8.77 1.40
N LEU A 85 -9.45 -8.62 0.87
CA LEU A 85 -8.34 -8.00 1.59
C LEU A 85 -8.66 -6.54 1.95
N LYS A 86 -9.19 -5.76 1.00
CA LYS A 86 -9.57 -4.35 1.22
C LYS A 86 -10.70 -4.20 2.24
N ASP A 87 -11.65 -5.14 2.26
CA ASP A 87 -12.75 -5.14 3.22
C ASP A 87 -12.29 -5.51 4.63
N GLN A 88 -11.32 -6.41 4.76
CA GLN A 88 -10.88 -6.94 6.06
C GLN A 88 -9.67 -6.20 6.65
N TYR A 89 -8.79 -5.66 5.81
CA TYR A 89 -7.60 -4.92 6.23
C TYR A 89 -7.63 -3.51 5.67
N ALA A 90 -7.68 -2.53 6.57
CA ALA A 90 -7.55 -1.13 6.19
C ALA A 90 -6.19 -0.86 5.51
N ALA A 91 -6.19 0.04 4.53
CA ALA A 91 -4.94 0.52 3.95
C ALA A 91 -4.22 1.40 4.97
N THR A 92 -3.06 0.96 5.45
CA THR A 92 -2.25 1.68 6.45
C THR A 92 -1.34 2.72 5.82
N TRP A 93 -1.02 2.55 4.54
CA TRP A 93 -0.23 3.48 3.75
C TRP A 93 -0.69 3.48 2.30
N LYS A 94 -0.67 4.66 1.66
CA LYS A 94 -0.95 4.83 0.24
C LYS A 94 0.05 5.80 -0.35
N GLY A 95 0.77 5.40 -1.39
CA GLY A 95 1.81 6.25 -1.95
C GLY A 95 2.46 5.72 -3.22
N PRO A 96 3.33 6.54 -3.82
CA PRO A 96 4.03 6.18 -5.04
C PRO A 96 5.26 5.31 -4.76
N ILE A 97 5.39 4.24 -5.52
CA ILE A 97 6.61 3.44 -5.66
C ILE A 97 7.16 3.66 -7.06
N SER A 98 8.45 3.90 -7.15
CA SER A 98 9.13 4.16 -8.41
C SER A 98 10.13 3.09 -8.75
N LEU A 99 10.09 2.71 -10.01
CA LEU A 99 11.04 1.82 -10.62
C LEU A 99 11.50 2.43 -11.94
N LYS A 100 12.78 2.80 -12.01
CA LYS A 100 13.36 3.51 -13.16
C LYS A 100 12.59 4.82 -13.45
N LYS A 101 11.91 4.90 -14.59
CA LYS A 101 11.15 6.08 -15.05
C LYS A 101 9.64 5.93 -14.83
N SER A 102 9.21 4.85 -14.17
CA SER A 102 7.80 4.52 -13.97
C SER A 102 7.42 4.67 -12.49
N ASP A 103 6.28 5.31 -12.26
CA ASP A 103 5.69 5.49 -10.93
C ASP A 103 4.41 4.67 -10.82
N TYR A 104 4.22 3.99 -9.69
CA TYR A 104 3.10 3.12 -9.38
C TYR A 104 2.49 3.54 -8.04
N VAL A 105 1.23 3.94 -8.02
CA VAL A 105 0.54 4.28 -6.77
C VAL A 105 -0.10 3.02 -6.19
N ILE A 106 0.28 2.66 -4.97
CA ILE A 106 -0.21 1.45 -4.30
C ILE A 106 -0.82 1.76 -2.94
N ASN A 107 -1.71 0.87 -2.51
CA ASN A 107 -2.20 0.78 -1.14
C ASN A 107 -1.50 -0.38 -0.45
N LEU A 108 -0.92 -0.15 0.73
CA LEU A 108 -0.39 -1.19 1.61
C LEU A 108 -1.45 -1.57 2.63
N HIS A 109 -1.82 -2.84 2.61
CA HIS A 109 -2.71 -3.46 3.59
C HIS A 109 -1.84 -4.32 4.52
N ARG A 110 -1.68 -3.87 5.77
CA ARG A 110 -0.84 -4.58 6.75
C ARG A 110 -1.52 -5.87 7.19
N VAL A 111 -0.84 -7.00 6.98
CA VAL A 111 -1.32 -8.33 7.37
C VAL A 111 -0.59 -8.89 8.59
N ALA A 112 0.62 -8.41 8.88
CA ALA A 112 1.37 -8.76 10.10
C ALA A 112 2.36 -7.66 10.51
N GLY A 113 2.90 -7.78 11.72
CA GLY A 113 3.90 -6.84 12.25
C GLY A 113 3.32 -5.50 12.70
N LYS A 114 4.20 -4.53 12.96
CA LYS A 114 3.86 -3.27 13.65
C LYS A 114 3.51 -2.14 12.69
N GLU A 115 2.36 -1.50 12.92
CA GLU A 115 1.90 -0.39 12.09
C GLU A 115 2.76 0.87 12.20
N SER A 116 3.30 1.16 13.39
CA SER A 116 4.10 2.36 13.61
C SER A 116 5.31 2.42 12.68
N ILE A 117 5.88 1.28 12.28
CA ILE A 117 6.98 1.22 11.30
C ILE A 117 6.58 1.90 9.97
N LEU A 118 5.34 1.71 9.51
CA LEU A 118 4.86 2.33 8.28
C LEU A 118 4.65 3.84 8.46
N GLN A 119 4.14 4.26 9.61
CA GLN A 119 3.87 5.67 9.90
C GLN A 119 5.17 6.46 10.17
N ASP A 120 6.10 5.86 10.91
CA ASP A 120 7.34 6.49 11.36
C ASP A 120 8.39 6.57 10.24
N PHE A 121 8.42 5.59 9.32
CA PHE A 121 9.50 5.48 8.33
C PHE A 121 9.08 5.66 6.87
N LEU A 122 7.78 5.53 6.53
CA LEU A 122 7.31 5.75 5.16
C LEU A 122 6.60 7.09 4.97
N ARG A 123 6.71 7.97 5.97
CA ARG A 123 6.26 9.36 5.95
C ARG A 123 7.38 10.28 6.39
N ASP A 124 7.33 11.52 5.96
CA ASP A 124 8.22 12.58 6.45
C ASP A 124 7.73 13.15 7.79
N GLU A 125 8.49 14.10 8.34
CA GLU A 125 8.19 14.78 9.60
C GLU A 125 6.86 15.56 9.58
N ASP A 126 6.40 15.96 8.38
CA ASP A 126 5.11 16.62 8.16
C ASP A 126 3.95 15.60 8.01
N GLY A 127 4.23 14.30 8.11
CA GLY A 127 3.27 13.21 7.92
C GLY A 127 2.91 12.93 6.44
N ARG A 128 3.60 13.55 5.49
CA ARG A 128 3.40 13.34 4.05
C ARG A 128 4.05 12.04 3.63
N VAL A 129 3.44 11.40 2.65
CA VAL A 129 3.88 10.10 2.18
C VAL A 129 5.17 10.22 1.36
N LEU A 130 6.18 9.42 1.73
CA LEU A 130 7.44 9.36 0.99
C LEU A 130 7.27 8.63 -0.34
N LYS A 131 8.01 9.09 -1.36
CA LYS A 131 8.13 8.40 -2.63
C LYS A 131 9.18 7.29 -2.52
N LEU A 132 8.75 6.04 -2.62
CA LEU A 132 9.62 4.88 -2.43
C LEU A 132 10.32 4.50 -3.73
N ASN A 133 11.63 4.73 -3.80
CA ASN A 133 12.42 4.48 -5.02
C ASN A 133 13.15 3.14 -4.94
N ILE A 134 12.74 2.16 -5.74
CA ILE A 134 13.46 0.88 -5.85
C ILE A 134 14.81 1.16 -6.50
N ASN A 135 15.87 1.08 -5.69
CA ASN A 135 17.24 1.41 -6.10
C ASN A 135 18.12 0.17 -6.25
N GLN A 136 17.73 -0.95 -5.65
CA GLN A 136 18.49 -2.18 -5.61
C GLN A 136 17.58 -3.39 -5.88
N ARG A 137 18.22 -4.52 -6.20
CA ARG A 137 17.55 -5.81 -6.34
C ARG A 137 18.29 -6.84 -5.49
N LEU A 138 17.54 -7.72 -4.85
CA LEU A 138 18.09 -8.81 -4.05
C LEU A 138 17.50 -10.14 -4.56
N PRO A 139 18.30 -11.17 -4.86
CA PRO A 139 17.79 -12.47 -5.27
C PRO A 139 16.79 -13.04 -4.24
N LEU A 140 15.78 -13.75 -4.74
CA LEU A 140 14.82 -14.48 -3.90
C LEU A 140 15.41 -15.85 -3.57
N ASP A 141 16.19 -15.93 -2.50
CA ASP A 141 16.78 -17.18 -2.01
C ASP A 141 16.35 -17.49 -0.56
N ASP A 142 16.69 -18.69 -0.08
CA ASP A 142 16.32 -19.12 1.27
C ASP A 142 17.02 -18.28 2.35
N SER A 143 18.17 -17.66 2.06
CA SER A 143 18.85 -16.77 3.02
C SER A 143 18.03 -15.53 3.35
N LEU A 144 17.36 -14.95 2.34
CA LEU A 144 16.43 -13.84 2.55
C LEU A 144 15.18 -14.30 3.32
N PHE A 145 14.67 -15.49 3.01
CA PHE A 145 13.53 -16.06 3.72
C PHE A 145 13.81 -16.25 5.22
N ASP A 146 14.92 -16.89 5.56
CA ASP A 146 15.34 -17.13 6.93
C ASP A 146 15.57 -15.80 7.66
N LYS A 147 16.20 -14.84 6.98
CA LYS A 147 16.41 -13.50 7.53
C LYS A 147 15.09 -12.81 7.86
N ILE A 148 14.06 -12.90 7.01
CA ILE A 148 12.76 -12.24 7.25
C ILE A 148 11.98 -12.95 8.36
N THR A 149 11.96 -14.28 8.38
CA THR A 149 11.18 -15.07 9.36
C THR A 149 11.76 -15.07 10.76
N THR A 150 13.04 -14.77 10.92
CA THR A 150 13.71 -14.63 12.22
C THR A 150 13.61 -13.24 12.85
N MET A 151 13.06 -12.25 12.13
CA MET A 151 12.90 -10.89 12.65
C MET A 151 11.79 -10.79 13.71
N ASP A 152 11.97 -9.89 14.67
CA ASP A 152 10.94 -9.57 15.64
C ASP A 152 9.77 -8.82 14.97
N MET A 153 8.54 -9.16 15.33
CA MET A 153 7.32 -8.53 14.81
C MET A 153 7.22 -7.03 15.13
N ASN A 154 7.97 -6.55 16.13
CA ASN A 154 8.09 -5.13 16.48
C ASN A 154 9.08 -4.36 15.60
N GLU A 155 9.91 -5.07 14.83
CA GLU A 155 10.91 -4.51 13.92
C GLU A 155 10.53 -4.68 12.45
N LEU A 156 9.41 -5.35 12.16
CA LEU A 156 8.94 -5.56 10.79
C LEU A 156 7.45 -5.23 10.63
N ALA A 157 7.06 -4.85 9.42
CA ALA A 157 5.68 -4.80 8.96
C ALA A 157 5.53 -5.57 7.64
N VAL A 158 4.62 -6.53 7.59
CA VAL A 158 4.27 -7.28 6.37
C VAL A 158 2.98 -6.76 5.80
N CYS A 159 3.00 -6.35 4.55
CA CYS A 159 1.87 -5.76 3.85
C CYS A 159 1.65 -6.43 2.50
N ILE A 160 0.38 -6.48 2.09
CA ILE A 160 0.03 -6.71 0.70
C ILE A 160 -0.13 -5.34 0.02
N GLY A 161 0.67 -5.10 -1.02
CA GLY A 161 0.57 -3.93 -1.89
C GLY A 161 -0.41 -4.20 -3.02
N ALA A 162 -1.53 -3.48 -3.05
CA ALA A 162 -2.55 -3.55 -4.09
C ALA A 162 -2.57 -2.29 -4.96
N GLU A 163 -3.02 -2.42 -6.21
CA GLU A 163 -3.20 -1.27 -7.10
C GLU A 163 -4.23 -0.27 -6.55
N HIS A 164 -3.92 1.03 -6.66
CA HIS A 164 -4.82 2.10 -6.27
C HIS A 164 -5.62 2.66 -7.46
N ASP A 165 -4.94 3.07 -8.54
CA ASP A 165 -5.57 3.64 -9.76
C ASP A 165 -4.97 3.09 -11.07
N ARG A 166 -3.67 2.76 -11.04
CA ARG A 166 -2.90 2.34 -12.21
C ARG A 166 -2.35 0.93 -11.99
N SER A 167 -2.28 0.20 -13.10
CA SER A 167 -1.79 -1.19 -13.10
C SER A 167 -0.38 -1.32 -12.51
N LEU A 168 -0.22 -2.29 -11.62
CA LEU A 168 1.08 -2.74 -11.12
C LEU A 168 1.82 -3.69 -12.07
N GLY A 169 1.24 -4.00 -13.24
CA GLY A 169 1.76 -5.01 -14.15
C GLY A 169 3.23 -4.80 -14.53
N GLY A 170 3.65 -3.57 -14.81
CA GLY A 170 5.05 -3.29 -15.14
C GLY A 170 6.03 -3.57 -13.99
N LEU A 171 5.64 -3.26 -12.75
CA LEU A 171 6.43 -3.55 -11.56
C LEU A 171 6.49 -5.06 -11.30
N ILE A 172 5.34 -5.74 -11.35
CA ILE A 172 5.23 -7.19 -11.12
C ILE A 172 6.05 -7.96 -12.17
N SER A 173 5.88 -7.63 -13.46
CA SER A 173 6.64 -8.24 -14.54
C SER A 173 8.14 -8.05 -14.34
N TYR A 174 8.59 -6.84 -13.98
CA TYR A 174 10.00 -6.59 -13.71
C TYR A 174 10.56 -7.46 -12.58
N LEU A 175 9.87 -7.52 -11.44
CA LEU A 175 10.32 -8.30 -10.28
C LEU A 175 10.37 -9.81 -10.61
N ARG A 176 9.38 -10.31 -11.35
CA ARG A 176 9.31 -11.71 -11.78
C ARG A 176 10.39 -12.05 -12.80
N GLU A 177 10.55 -11.24 -13.84
CA GLU A 177 11.58 -11.44 -14.88
C GLU A 177 12.99 -11.41 -14.30
N LYS A 178 13.22 -10.61 -13.26
CA LYS A 178 14.51 -10.55 -12.57
C LYS A 178 14.66 -11.56 -11.45
N SER A 179 13.60 -12.31 -11.11
CA SER A 179 13.57 -13.27 -10.01
C SER A 179 14.18 -12.70 -8.73
N ALA A 180 13.82 -11.45 -8.40
CA ALA A 180 14.44 -10.68 -7.34
C ALA A 180 13.42 -9.81 -6.60
N ALA A 181 13.69 -9.55 -5.33
CA ALA A 181 13.04 -8.50 -4.57
C ALA A 181 13.56 -7.13 -5.02
N GLY A 182 12.66 -6.16 -5.20
CA GLY A 182 13.02 -4.76 -5.22
C GLY A 182 13.39 -4.32 -3.81
N VAL A 183 14.51 -3.62 -3.67
CA VAL A 183 14.99 -3.13 -2.39
C VAL A 183 14.98 -1.61 -2.41
N ILE A 184 14.50 -1.03 -1.32
CA ILE A 184 14.56 0.40 -1.01
C ILE A 184 15.26 0.51 0.34
N THR A 185 16.35 1.27 0.38
CA THR A 185 17.10 1.55 1.60
C THR A 185 16.94 3.01 1.95
N MET A 186 16.48 3.27 3.16
CA MET A 186 16.42 4.60 3.79
C MET A 186 17.14 4.51 5.15
N ASP A 187 17.43 5.64 5.79
CA ASP A 187 18.39 5.74 6.91
C ASP A 187 18.18 4.73 8.05
N SER A 188 16.93 4.37 8.36
CA SER A 188 16.60 3.42 9.44
C SER A 188 15.63 2.32 9.02
N VAL A 189 15.42 2.14 7.70
CA VAL A 189 14.47 1.15 7.21
C VAL A 189 14.90 0.57 5.86
N VAL A 190 14.67 -0.73 5.70
CA VAL A 190 14.81 -1.44 4.43
C VAL A 190 13.47 -2.02 4.04
N THR A 191 13.03 -1.72 2.83
CA THR A 191 11.77 -2.24 2.27
C THR A 191 12.07 -3.22 1.14
N TYR A 192 11.53 -4.43 1.26
CA TYR A 192 11.56 -5.47 0.26
C TYR A 192 10.21 -5.55 -0.46
N ILE A 193 10.22 -5.52 -1.79
CA ILE A 193 9.02 -5.61 -2.62
C ILE A 193 9.17 -6.83 -3.53
N MET A 194 8.22 -7.75 -3.46
CA MET A 194 8.29 -9.03 -4.14
C MET A 194 6.99 -9.31 -4.89
N GLY A 195 7.11 -9.76 -6.14
CA GLY A 195 5.98 -10.35 -6.85
C GLY A 195 5.71 -11.79 -6.38
N HIS A 196 4.64 -12.40 -6.90
CA HIS A 196 4.32 -13.79 -6.60
C HIS A 196 5.49 -14.74 -6.93
N SER A 197 5.85 -15.55 -5.95
CA SER A 197 6.88 -16.60 -6.00
C SER A 197 6.63 -17.63 -4.88
N SER A 198 7.29 -18.79 -4.96
CA SER A 198 7.24 -19.81 -3.90
C SER A 198 7.69 -19.25 -2.54
N MET A 199 8.70 -18.38 -2.52
CA MET A 199 9.19 -17.73 -1.30
C MET A 199 8.11 -16.81 -0.70
N THR A 200 7.45 -15.97 -1.51
CA THR A 200 6.39 -15.08 -0.99
C THR A 200 5.20 -15.86 -0.44
N SER A 201 4.83 -16.99 -1.05
CA SER A 201 3.76 -17.85 -0.53
C SER A 201 4.14 -18.44 0.83
N ARG A 202 5.40 -18.90 0.99
CA ARG A 202 5.90 -19.37 2.29
C ARG A 202 5.90 -18.25 3.34
N LEU A 203 6.32 -17.03 2.98
CA LEU A 203 6.31 -15.88 3.89
C LEU A 203 4.88 -15.54 4.34
N ILE A 204 3.94 -15.47 3.41
CA ILE A 204 2.53 -15.21 3.76
C ILE A 204 1.98 -16.32 4.65
N GLN A 205 2.23 -17.58 4.33
CA GLN A 205 1.80 -18.70 5.18
C GLN A 205 2.37 -18.60 6.60
N HIS A 206 3.59 -18.09 6.74
CA HIS A 206 4.24 -17.89 8.04
C HIS A 206 3.63 -16.72 8.84
N PHE A 207 3.40 -15.57 8.20
CA PHE A 207 2.98 -14.34 8.87
C PHE A 207 1.46 -14.14 8.96
N ALA A 208 0.72 -14.63 7.98
CA ALA A 208 -0.71 -14.39 7.78
C ALA A 208 -1.36 -15.55 7.02
N SER A 209 -1.46 -16.72 7.66
CA SER A 209 -1.94 -17.97 7.03
C SER A 209 -3.38 -17.93 6.52
N ASN A 210 -4.17 -16.93 6.94
CA ASN A 210 -5.53 -16.70 6.45
C ASN A 210 -5.56 -15.89 5.14
N VAL A 211 -4.43 -15.36 4.68
CA VAL A 211 -4.30 -14.54 3.47
C VAL A 211 -3.71 -15.39 2.34
N ASP A 212 -4.39 -15.45 1.20
CA ASP A 212 -4.00 -16.18 0.00
C ASP A 212 -4.32 -15.38 -1.26
N VAL A 213 -3.94 -14.09 -1.23
CA VAL A 213 -4.20 -13.14 -2.32
C VAL A 213 -3.06 -13.03 -3.31
N LEU A 214 -1.85 -13.46 -2.95
CA LEU A 214 -0.68 -13.42 -3.82
C LEU A 214 -0.67 -14.66 -4.71
N ARG A 215 -1.17 -14.51 -5.93
CA ARG A 215 -1.21 -15.53 -6.98
C ARG A 215 -0.64 -15.01 -8.30
N PRO A 216 -0.21 -15.86 -9.26
CA PRO A 216 0.44 -15.43 -10.49
C PRO A 216 -0.36 -14.44 -11.35
N ASP A 217 -1.68 -14.48 -11.26
CA ASP A 217 -2.67 -13.68 -11.99
C ASP A 217 -3.10 -12.41 -11.23
N THR A 218 -2.76 -12.32 -9.95
CA THR A 218 -3.17 -11.20 -9.10
C THR A 218 -2.25 -10.00 -9.27
N LYS A 219 -2.84 -8.81 -9.20
CA LYS A 219 -2.12 -7.53 -9.35
C LYS A 219 -1.70 -6.99 -7.99
N CYS A 220 -1.05 -7.83 -7.19
CA CYS A 220 -0.55 -7.45 -5.89
C CYS A 220 0.90 -7.88 -5.69
N VAL A 221 1.57 -7.24 -4.74
CA VAL A 221 2.95 -7.51 -4.34
C VAL A 221 3.03 -7.72 -2.84
N LEU A 222 3.98 -8.54 -2.39
CA LEU A 222 4.35 -8.61 -0.99
C LEU A 222 5.31 -7.45 -0.69
N VAL A 223 5.04 -6.70 0.38
CA VAL A 223 5.91 -5.63 0.86
C VAL A 223 6.29 -5.92 2.31
N VAL A 224 7.59 -6.07 2.56
CA VAL A 224 8.14 -6.25 3.91
C VAL A 224 8.97 -5.03 4.25
N VAL A 225 8.58 -4.32 5.29
CA VAL A 225 9.28 -3.12 5.77
C VAL A 225 9.99 -3.48 7.06
N LYS A 226 11.32 -3.37 7.07
CA LYS A 226 12.18 -3.75 8.18
C LYS A 226 12.86 -2.52 8.76
N LYS A 227 12.70 -2.28 10.06
CA LYS A 227 13.53 -1.34 10.82
C LYS A 227 14.96 -1.87 10.94
N VAL A 228 15.95 -1.01 10.66
CA VAL A 228 17.39 -1.33 10.80
C VAL A 228 17.91 -0.88 12.15
#